data_AF-A0A3S3ZQW5-F1
#
_entry.id   AF-A0A3S3ZQW5-F1
#
_cell.length_a   1.000
_cell.length_b   1.000
_cell.length_c   1.000
_cell.angle_alpha   90.00
_cell.angle_beta   90.00
_cell.angle_gamma   90.00
#
_symmetry.space_group_name_H-M   'P 1'
#
loop_
_entity.id
_entity.type
_entity.pdbx_description
1 polymer ?
#
loop_
_entity_poly.entity_id
_entity_poly.type
_entity_poly.pdbx_seq_one_letter_code
_entity_poly.pdbx_strand_id
1 'polypeptide(L)'
;MGAFDEFIGRETVAELRGVLTAVRPDRPWSALGAVHGSLPGHALKARSDLVATALVDDLDGEYVTAAAVFRAALGDPGFRGWTIWPVTESAVTLALADGSVAAFDDALALLSELTHRLTAEFAIRRLLAADLDRSLEAVVSWATSADEHVRRLASEGTRPYLPWAVRVPALLPRSRDLVPVLDRLRDDESEYVRRSVANHLNDVSRHDPDLVVEVARRWSADVDAPRTRAWVVRHALRSLVKKGDPGALEVLGFRPHAVSLSKPAVSAPVVVPGAATFSFDVRNDGDEEARLVVDYVVHYRKANGSTSPKVFKLTTVTLAAGESRSFRAVHAFRPLTTRTHYAGEHSVQSQVNGVRSEATPFDVEL
;
A
#
# COMPACT_ATOMS: atom_id res chain seq x y z
N MET A 1 -0.93 20.08 13.36
CA MET A 1 -1.22 19.81 11.93
C MET A 1 0.10 19.49 11.25
N GLY A 2 0.15 18.42 10.47
CA GLY A 2 1.40 18.05 9.78
C GLY A 2 1.58 18.89 8.53
N ALA A 3 2.81 19.17 8.12
CA ALA A 3 3.12 19.80 6.82
C ALA A 3 2.46 19.07 5.62
N PHE A 4 2.15 17.78 5.80
CA PHE A 4 1.44 16.94 4.84
C PHE A 4 -0.01 17.36 4.58
N ASP A 5 -0.71 17.93 5.57
CA ASP A 5 -2.11 18.34 5.42
C ASP A 5 -2.23 19.56 4.47
N GLU A 6 -1.17 20.37 4.36
CA GLU A 6 -1.10 21.56 3.50
C GLU A 6 -0.92 21.23 2.01
N PHE A 7 -0.81 19.94 1.65
CA PHE A 7 -0.90 19.52 0.25
C PHE A 7 -2.25 19.85 -0.39
N ILE A 8 -3.32 19.93 0.41
CA ILE A 8 -4.56 20.60 0.02
C ILE A 8 -4.71 21.79 0.98
N GLY A 9 -4.06 22.89 0.61
CA GLY A 9 -4.01 24.13 1.39
C GLY A 9 -4.63 25.30 0.64
N ARG A 10 -4.58 26.48 1.28
CA ARG A 10 -5.10 27.73 0.70
C ARG A 10 -4.51 28.02 -0.69
N GLU A 11 -3.20 27.91 -0.82
CA GLU A 11 -2.49 28.24 -2.08
C GLU A 11 -2.85 27.29 -3.20
N THR A 12 -2.80 25.97 -2.97
CA THR A 12 -3.15 24.96 -3.97
C THR A 12 -4.61 25.04 -4.40
N VAL A 13 -5.52 25.36 -3.46
CA VAL A 13 -6.95 25.55 -3.79
C VAL A 13 -7.17 26.84 -4.59
N ALA A 14 -6.42 27.90 -4.30
CA ALA A 14 -6.47 29.13 -5.08
C ALA A 14 -5.92 28.93 -6.51
N GLU A 15 -4.85 28.15 -6.68
CA GLU A 15 -4.32 27.75 -7.99
C GLU A 15 -5.36 26.93 -8.77
N LEU A 16 -5.95 25.89 -8.15
CA LEU A 16 -7.05 25.12 -8.75
C LEU A 16 -8.18 26.04 -9.21
N ARG A 17 -8.63 26.97 -8.35
CA ARG A 17 -9.69 27.93 -8.70
C ARG A 17 -9.29 28.79 -9.89
N GLY A 18 -8.05 29.28 -9.93
CA GLY A 18 -7.53 30.08 -11.04
C GLY A 18 -7.63 29.34 -12.38
N VAL A 19 -7.20 28.07 -12.42
CA VAL A 19 -7.31 27.22 -13.61
C VAL A 19 -8.77 27.05 -14.03
N LEU A 20 -9.65 26.70 -13.09
CA LEU A 20 -11.06 26.46 -13.37
C LEU A 20 -11.79 27.73 -13.85
N THR A 21 -11.46 28.90 -13.29
CA THR A 21 -11.95 30.20 -13.77
C THR A 21 -11.49 30.52 -15.18
N ALA A 22 -10.25 30.18 -15.55
CA ALA A 22 -9.74 30.41 -16.90
C ALA A 22 -10.51 29.60 -17.96
N VAL A 23 -10.92 28.39 -17.60
CA VAL A 23 -11.71 27.49 -18.45
C VAL A 23 -13.19 27.86 -18.50
N ARG A 24 -13.76 28.29 -17.36
CA ARG A 24 -15.17 28.65 -17.23
C ARG A 24 -15.32 30.01 -16.53
N PRO A 25 -15.10 31.12 -17.27
CA PRO A 25 -15.07 32.47 -16.69
C PRO A 25 -16.45 33.01 -16.29
N ASP A 26 -17.52 32.41 -16.80
CA ASP A 26 -18.91 32.70 -16.44
C ASP A 26 -19.28 32.18 -15.04
N ARG A 27 -18.47 31.28 -14.45
CA ARG A 27 -18.70 30.73 -13.12
C ARG A 27 -17.83 31.46 -12.08
N PRO A 28 -18.40 31.92 -10.95
CA PRO A 28 -17.64 32.67 -9.94
C PRO A 28 -16.78 31.79 -9.03
N TRP A 29 -17.00 30.47 -9.02
CA TRP A 29 -16.33 29.50 -8.14
C TRP A 29 -16.37 29.94 -6.67
N SER A 30 -17.57 30.33 -6.20
CA SER A 30 -17.74 30.97 -4.90
C SER A 30 -17.59 29.99 -3.75
N ALA A 31 -18.07 28.74 -3.90
CA ALA A 31 -17.90 27.72 -2.88
C ALA A 31 -16.42 27.34 -2.73
N LEU A 32 -15.73 27.10 -3.86
CA LEU A 32 -14.29 26.82 -3.89
C LEU A 32 -13.48 28.02 -3.38
N GLY A 33 -13.94 29.24 -3.65
CA GLY A 33 -13.39 30.46 -3.09
C GLY A 33 -13.52 30.55 -1.57
N ALA A 34 -14.63 30.09 -0.99
CA ALA A 34 -14.90 30.17 0.44
C ALA A 34 -14.26 29.03 1.25
N VAL A 35 -14.06 27.85 0.65
CA VAL A 35 -13.63 26.63 1.36
C VAL A 35 -12.30 26.78 2.10
N HIS A 36 -11.42 27.69 1.65
CA HIS A 36 -10.12 27.92 2.28
C HIS A 36 -10.22 28.30 3.77
N GLY A 37 -11.32 28.94 4.19
CA GLY A 37 -11.57 29.30 5.59
C GLY A 37 -11.86 28.09 6.49
N SER A 38 -12.31 26.99 5.88
CA SER A 38 -12.70 25.76 6.57
C SER A 38 -11.63 24.68 6.56
N LEU A 39 -10.51 24.85 5.86
CA LEU A 39 -9.42 23.86 5.80
C LEU A 39 -8.59 23.74 7.09
N PRO A 40 -8.28 24.83 7.83
CA PRO A 40 -7.46 24.74 9.03
C PRO A 40 -8.05 23.79 10.08
N GLY A 41 -7.20 22.95 10.67
CA GLY A 41 -7.58 21.95 11.69
C GLY A 41 -7.93 20.58 11.12
N HIS A 42 -8.17 20.46 9.81
CA HIS A 42 -8.51 19.20 9.17
C HIS A 42 -7.29 18.46 8.61
N ALA A 43 -7.33 17.13 8.73
CA ALA A 43 -6.37 16.23 8.07
C ALA A 43 -6.60 16.21 6.55
N LEU A 44 -5.58 15.82 5.78
CA LEU A 44 -5.60 15.86 4.30
C LEU A 44 -6.88 15.29 3.66
N LYS A 45 -7.35 14.11 4.10
CA LYS A 45 -8.57 13.49 3.56
C LYS A 45 -9.81 14.36 3.75
N ALA A 46 -10.00 14.92 4.95
CA ALA A 46 -11.13 15.79 5.25
C ALA A 46 -11.05 17.11 4.46
N ARG A 47 -9.84 17.62 4.20
CA ARG A 47 -9.64 18.75 3.29
C ARG A 47 -10.05 18.42 1.85
N SER A 48 -9.69 17.24 1.36
CA SER A 48 -10.16 16.74 0.06
C SER A 48 -11.69 16.70 0.00
N ASP A 49 -12.35 16.17 1.04
CA ASP A 49 -13.82 16.08 1.08
C ASP A 49 -14.50 17.46 1.04
N LEU A 50 -13.96 18.43 1.78
CA LEU A 50 -14.45 19.82 1.77
C LEU A 50 -14.30 20.46 0.38
N VAL A 51 -13.14 20.30 -0.26
CA VAL A 51 -12.89 20.86 -1.59
C VAL A 51 -13.73 20.17 -2.66
N ALA A 52 -13.91 18.84 -2.59
CA ALA A 52 -14.76 18.10 -3.51
C ALA A 52 -16.23 18.54 -3.41
N THR A 53 -16.72 18.77 -2.18
CA THR A 53 -18.07 19.30 -1.93
C THR A 53 -18.23 20.69 -2.54
N ALA A 54 -17.26 21.58 -2.31
CA ALA A 54 -17.27 22.92 -2.89
C ALA A 54 -17.25 22.90 -4.43
N LEU A 55 -16.52 21.96 -5.04
CA LEU A 55 -16.54 21.76 -6.50
C LEU A 55 -17.92 21.31 -6.99
N VAL A 56 -18.58 20.38 -6.30
CA VAL A 56 -19.94 19.93 -6.64
C VAL A 56 -20.93 21.10 -6.60
N ASP A 57 -20.87 21.93 -5.56
CA ASP A 57 -21.73 23.12 -5.42
C ASP A 57 -21.47 24.14 -6.54
N ASP A 58 -20.20 24.38 -6.90
CA ASP A 58 -19.83 25.29 -7.97
C ASP A 58 -20.10 24.72 -9.38
N LEU A 59 -20.43 23.44 -9.52
CA LEU A 59 -20.73 22.79 -10.81
C LEU A 59 -22.23 22.56 -11.02
N ASP A 60 -23.08 23.12 -10.17
CA ASP A 60 -24.55 23.03 -10.22
C ASP A 60 -25.09 21.59 -10.20
N GLY A 61 -24.31 20.62 -9.73
CA GLY A 61 -24.74 19.22 -9.67
C GLY A 61 -24.77 18.48 -11.01
N GLU A 62 -24.23 19.04 -12.10
CA GLU A 62 -24.28 18.42 -13.43
C GLU A 62 -22.97 17.72 -13.82
N TYR A 63 -23.04 16.40 -14.03
CA TYR A 63 -21.86 15.61 -14.43
C TYR A 63 -21.25 16.04 -15.77
N VAL A 64 -22.08 16.22 -16.81
CA VAL A 64 -21.60 16.57 -18.16
C VAL A 64 -20.83 17.89 -18.14
N THR A 65 -21.35 18.87 -17.40
CA THR A 65 -20.72 20.17 -17.18
C THR A 65 -19.38 20.02 -16.44
N ALA A 66 -19.34 19.24 -15.37
CA ALA A 66 -18.10 18.95 -14.65
C ALA A 66 -17.03 18.28 -15.52
N ALA A 67 -17.41 17.24 -16.26
CA ALA A 67 -16.50 16.51 -17.13
C ALA A 67 -15.92 17.41 -18.23
N ALA A 68 -16.75 18.26 -18.86
CA ALA A 68 -16.29 19.22 -19.85
C ALA A 68 -15.27 20.22 -19.28
N VAL A 69 -15.55 20.78 -18.09
CA VAL A 69 -14.64 21.72 -17.42
C VAL A 69 -13.32 21.06 -17.06
N PHE A 70 -13.34 19.87 -16.45
CA PHE A 70 -12.12 19.18 -16.04
C PHE A 70 -11.26 18.74 -17.23
N ARG A 71 -11.88 18.32 -18.34
CA ARG A 71 -11.15 18.03 -19.58
C ARG A 71 -10.51 19.26 -20.19
N ALA A 72 -11.22 20.38 -20.22
CA ALA A 72 -10.64 21.64 -20.69
C ALA A 72 -9.50 22.13 -19.76
N ALA A 73 -9.62 21.90 -18.45
CA ALA A 73 -8.56 22.22 -17.47
C ALA A 73 -7.29 21.38 -17.66
N LEU A 74 -7.33 20.22 -18.32
CA LEU A 74 -6.13 19.48 -18.71
C LEU A 74 -5.23 20.27 -19.67
N GLY A 75 -5.74 21.31 -20.34
CA GLY A 75 -4.91 22.23 -21.13
C GLY A 75 -3.90 23.02 -20.29
N ASP A 76 -4.14 23.17 -18.98
CA ASP A 76 -3.30 23.96 -18.08
C ASP A 76 -2.31 23.06 -17.31
N PRO A 77 -0.98 23.32 -17.38
CA PRO A 77 0.03 22.59 -16.59
C PRO A 77 -0.14 22.73 -15.07
N GLY A 78 -0.80 23.78 -14.58
CA GLY A 78 -1.15 24.02 -13.17
C GLY A 78 -2.27 23.11 -12.66
N PHE A 79 -3.04 22.47 -13.55
CA PHE A 79 -4.05 21.47 -13.17
C PHE A 79 -3.39 20.13 -12.80
N ARG A 80 -2.81 20.08 -11.60
CA ARG A 80 -2.00 18.94 -11.12
C ARG A 80 -1.89 18.90 -9.61
N GLY A 81 -1.27 17.84 -9.09
CA GLY A 81 -0.97 17.71 -7.67
C GLY A 81 -2.18 17.30 -6.84
N TRP A 82 -2.10 17.48 -5.53
CA TRP A 82 -3.06 16.90 -4.57
C TRP A 82 -4.50 17.37 -4.71
N THR A 83 -4.74 18.51 -5.37
CA THR A 83 -6.06 19.00 -5.73
C THR A 83 -6.76 18.18 -6.82
N ILE A 84 -6.05 17.30 -7.52
CA ILE A 84 -6.66 16.32 -8.43
C ILE A 84 -7.49 15.28 -7.66
N TRP A 85 -7.17 15.02 -6.39
CA TRP A 85 -7.99 14.14 -5.56
C TRP A 85 -9.42 14.68 -5.40
N PRO A 86 -9.68 15.90 -4.89
CA PRO A 86 -11.04 16.41 -4.82
C PRO A 86 -11.70 16.60 -6.20
N VAL A 87 -10.95 16.91 -7.26
CA VAL A 87 -11.48 16.95 -8.64
C VAL A 87 -12.06 15.59 -9.04
N THR A 88 -11.27 14.52 -8.94
CA THR A 88 -11.74 13.16 -9.30
C THR A 88 -12.89 12.68 -8.41
N GLU A 89 -12.88 13.00 -7.11
CA GLU A 89 -13.99 12.68 -6.20
C GLU A 89 -15.27 13.45 -6.54
N SER A 90 -15.16 14.72 -6.94
CA SER A 90 -16.31 15.53 -7.36
C SER A 90 -16.94 15.00 -8.65
N ALA A 91 -16.12 14.64 -9.64
CA ALA A 91 -16.60 14.03 -10.89
C ALA A 91 -17.36 12.72 -10.63
N VAL A 92 -16.80 11.83 -9.80
CA VAL A 92 -17.46 10.57 -9.44
C VAL A 92 -18.73 10.79 -8.61
N THR A 93 -18.75 11.81 -7.74
CA THR A 93 -19.97 12.18 -6.99
C THR A 93 -21.09 12.55 -7.93
N LEU A 94 -20.80 13.39 -8.93
CA LEU A 94 -21.78 13.85 -9.90
C LEU A 94 -22.23 12.73 -10.83
N ALA A 95 -21.31 11.88 -11.30
CA ALA A 95 -21.64 10.74 -12.15
C ALA A 95 -22.58 9.74 -11.47
N LEU A 96 -22.32 9.44 -10.19
CA LEU A 96 -23.16 8.55 -9.40
C LEU A 96 -24.52 9.17 -9.06
N ALA A 97 -24.59 10.50 -8.91
CA ALA A 97 -25.84 11.22 -8.70
C ALA A 97 -26.70 11.29 -9.97
N ASP A 98 -26.07 11.46 -11.14
CA ASP A 98 -26.71 11.38 -12.46
C ASP A 98 -27.34 9.99 -12.68
N GLY A 99 -26.62 8.93 -12.29
CA GLY A 99 -27.13 7.56 -12.26
C GLY A 99 -27.28 6.92 -13.65
N SER A 100 -26.95 7.61 -14.74
CA SER A 100 -26.93 7.02 -16.06
C SER A 100 -25.67 6.19 -16.30
N VAL A 101 -25.84 5.14 -17.10
CA VAL A 101 -24.74 4.33 -17.66
C VAL A 101 -23.72 5.21 -18.40
N ALA A 102 -24.19 6.21 -19.14
CA ALA A 102 -23.33 7.10 -19.92
C ALA A 102 -22.42 7.95 -19.00
N ALA A 103 -22.98 8.53 -17.93
CA ALA A 103 -22.19 9.29 -16.96
C ALA A 103 -21.18 8.40 -16.22
N PHE A 104 -21.57 7.17 -15.88
CA PHE A 104 -20.68 6.21 -15.23
C PHE A 104 -19.48 5.86 -16.12
N ASP A 105 -19.73 5.50 -17.38
CA ASP A 105 -18.68 5.09 -18.32
C ASP A 105 -17.77 6.27 -18.68
N ASP A 106 -18.34 7.46 -18.86
CA ASP A 106 -17.57 8.68 -19.08
C ASP A 106 -16.73 9.05 -17.85
N ALA A 107 -17.24 8.81 -16.63
CA ALA A 107 -16.47 9.06 -15.41
C ALA A 107 -15.26 8.13 -15.32
N LEU A 108 -15.39 6.85 -15.70
CA LEU A 108 -14.25 5.95 -15.83
C LEU A 108 -13.22 6.50 -16.83
N ALA A 109 -13.67 6.93 -18.01
CA ALA A 109 -12.79 7.54 -19.01
C ALA A 109 -12.07 8.78 -18.45
N LEU A 110 -12.81 9.70 -17.84
CA LEU A 110 -12.28 10.91 -17.21
C LEU A 110 -11.27 10.61 -16.11
N LEU A 111 -11.49 9.59 -15.27
CA LEU A 111 -10.51 9.19 -14.26
C LEU A 111 -9.19 8.73 -14.89
N SER A 112 -9.25 8.01 -16.01
CA SER A 112 -8.05 7.61 -16.76
C SER A 112 -7.35 8.81 -17.39
N GLU A 113 -8.09 9.82 -17.83
CA GLU A 113 -7.53 11.08 -18.35
C GLU A 113 -6.89 11.92 -17.23
N LEU A 114 -7.46 11.96 -16.03
CA LEU A 114 -6.97 12.78 -14.92
C LEU A 114 -5.81 12.14 -14.13
N THR A 115 -5.67 10.81 -14.17
CA THR A 115 -4.75 10.10 -13.25
C THR A 115 -3.28 10.47 -13.44
N HIS A 116 -2.86 10.94 -14.61
CA HIS A 116 -1.47 11.39 -14.84
C HIS A 116 -1.15 12.71 -14.14
N ARG A 117 -2.15 13.48 -13.71
CA ARG A 117 -1.98 14.74 -12.98
C ARG A 117 -1.68 14.55 -11.49
N LEU A 118 -2.03 13.39 -10.94
CA LEU A 118 -1.63 12.90 -9.62
C LEU A 118 -1.95 11.39 -9.50
N THR A 119 -3.24 11.08 -9.33
CA THR A 119 -3.81 9.74 -9.22
C THR A 119 -5.33 9.80 -9.17
N ALA A 120 -6.01 8.82 -9.76
CA ALA A 120 -7.44 8.57 -9.58
C ALA A 120 -7.73 7.37 -8.64
N GLU A 121 -6.72 6.84 -7.94
CA GLU A 121 -6.79 5.60 -7.15
C GLU A 121 -7.83 5.62 -6.02
N PHE A 122 -8.21 6.81 -5.55
CA PHE A 122 -9.22 6.99 -4.50
C PHE A 122 -10.63 7.01 -5.09
N ALA A 123 -10.85 7.84 -6.11
CA ALA A 123 -12.16 8.08 -6.70
C ALA A 123 -12.73 6.86 -7.43
N ILE A 124 -11.89 6.11 -8.16
CA ILE A 124 -12.29 4.87 -8.87
C ILE A 124 -12.99 3.86 -7.95
N ARG A 125 -12.69 3.90 -6.66
CA ARG A 125 -13.19 2.92 -5.69
C ARG A 125 -14.67 3.08 -5.39
N ARG A 126 -15.21 4.28 -5.60
CA ARG A 126 -16.65 4.51 -5.50
C ARG A 126 -17.39 3.96 -6.72
N LEU A 127 -16.79 4.04 -7.91
CA LEU A 127 -17.32 3.38 -9.11
C LEU A 127 -17.24 1.85 -8.98
N LEU A 128 -16.11 1.30 -8.53
CA LEU A 128 -15.95 -0.13 -8.23
C LEU A 128 -16.97 -0.63 -7.18
N ALA A 129 -17.35 0.21 -6.22
CA ALA A 129 -18.35 -0.13 -5.21
C ALA A 129 -19.79 -0.05 -5.74
N ALA A 130 -20.05 0.81 -6.72
CA ALA A 130 -21.36 0.99 -7.33
C ALA A 130 -21.66 -0.07 -8.41
N ASP A 131 -20.71 -0.32 -9.30
CA ASP A 131 -20.77 -1.38 -10.31
C ASP A 131 -19.37 -1.97 -10.54
N LEU A 132 -19.14 -3.11 -9.90
CA LEU A 132 -17.84 -3.75 -9.88
C LEU A 132 -17.48 -4.33 -11.25
N ASP A 133 -18.38 -5.10 -11.85
CA ASP A 133 -18.07 -5.85 -13.08
C ASP A 133 -17.77 -4.87 -14.22
N ARG A 134 -18.60 -3.83 -14.40
CA ARG A 134 -18.36 -2.76 -15.37
C ARG A 134 -17.07 -1.99 -15.12
N SER A 135 -16.77 -1.65 -13.87
CA SER A 135 -15.51 -0.97 -13.53
C SER A 135 -14.29 -1.86 -13.81
N LEU A 136 -14.41 -3.18 -13.60
CA LEU A 136 -13.34 -4.12 -13.90
C LEU A 136 -13.08 -4.27 -15.41
N GLU A 137 -14.11 -4.14 -16.25
CA GLU A 137 -13.91 -4.08 -17.71
C GLU A 137 -13.00 -2.90 -18.12
N ALA A 138 -13.23 -1.72 -17.55
CA ALA A 138 -12.35 -0.56 -17.76
C ALA A 138 -10.93 -0.80 -17.23
N VAL A 139 -10.79 -1.41 -16.04
CA VAL A 139 -9.49 -1.75 -15.45
C VAL A 139 -8.69 -2.70 -16.35
N VAL A 140 -9.34 -3.70 -16.95
CA VAL A 140 -8.70 -4.63 -17.89
C VAL A 140 -8.16 -3.87 -19.10
N SER A 141 -8.93 -2.93 -19.64
CA SER A 141 -8.49 -2.05 -20.74
C SER A 141 -7.31 -1.16 -20.33
N TRP A 142 -7.36 -0.55 -19.14
CA TRP A 142 -6.29 0.33 -18.65
C TRP A 142 -4.94 -0.36 -18.50
N ALA A 143 -4.93 -1.66 -18.19
CA ALA A 143 -3.70 -2.46 -18.12
C ALA A 143 -2.97 -2.55 -19.48
N THR A 144 -3.62 -2.18 -20.59
CA THR A 144 -3.03 -2.15 -21.93
C THR A 144 -2.64 -0.76 -22.40
N SER A 145 -2.85 0.28 -21.59
CA SER A 145 -2.59 1.67 -21.96
C SER A 145 -1.12 1.95 -22.25
N ALA A 146 -0.84 2.86 -23.18
CA ALA A 146 0.51 3.40 -23.39
C ALA A 146 0.99 4.27 -22.22
N ASP A 147 0.06 4.84 -21.44
CA ASP A 147 0.36 5.69 -20.28
C ASP A 147 0.59 4.84 -19.02
N GLU A 148 1.78 4.96 -18.42
CA GLU A 148 2.15 4.27 -17.18
C GLU A 148 1.25 4.64 -15.98
N HIS A 149 0.70 5.86 -15.94
CA HIS A 149 -0.20 6.30 -14.87
C HIS A 149 -1.53 5.57 -14.95
N VAL A 150 -2.04 5.34 -16.16
CA VAL A 150 -3.27 4.57 -16.41
C VAL A 150 -3.05 3.09 -16.11
N ARG A 151 -1.91 2.52 -16.55
CA ARG A 151 -1.54 1.14 -16.19
C ARG A 151 -1.39 0.96 -14.68
N ARG A 152 -0.75 1.92 -14.00
CA ARG A 152 -0.62 1.92 -12.53
C ARG A 152 -1.99 2.04 -11.87
N LEU A 153 -2.91 2.84 -12.39
CA LEU A 153 -4.28 2.95 -11.86
C LEU A 153 -5.02 1.60 -11.92
N ALA A 154 -4.85 0.83 -12.99
CA ALA A 154 -5.45 -0.50 -13.13
C ALA A 154 -5.06 -1.44 -11.98
N SER A 155 -3.78 -1.43 -11.59
CA SER A 155 -3.28 -2.20 -10.44
C SER A 155 -3.62 -1.53 -9.10
N GLU A 156 -3.39 -0.23 -8.96
CA GLU A 156 -3.46 0.46 -7.67
C GLU A 156 -4.90 0.69 -7.19
N GLY A 157 -5.78 1.13 -8.09
CA GLY A 157 -7.18 1.43 -7.77
C GLY A 157 -7.95 0.21 -7.29
N THR A 158 -7.56 -0.98 -7.76
CA THR A 158 -8.16 -2.27 -7.42
C THR A 158 -7.48 -3.00 -6.26
N ARG A 159 -6.50 -2.37 -5.58
CA ARG A 159 -5.87 -2.97 -4.41
C ARG A 159 -6.90 -3.24 -3.31
N PRO A 160 -6.93 -4.45 -2.72
CA PRO A 160 -7.88 -4.75 -1.65
C PRO A 160 -7.60 -3.91 -0.41
N TYR A 161 -6.31 -3.66 -0.07
CA TYR A 161 -5.90 -2.90 1.12
C TYR A 161 -5.14 -1.59 0.82
N LEU A 162 -5.64 -0.82 -0.16
CA LEU A 162 -5.12 0.51 -0.47
C LEU A 162 -5.18 1.45 0.77
N PRO A 163 -4.05 2.06 1.20
CA PRO A 163 -4.04 3.03 2.29
C PRO A 163 -4.89 4.27 1.99
N TRP A 164 -5.48 4.86 3.03
CA TRP A 164 -6.31 6.10 3.00
C TRP A 164 -7.59 6.06 2.17
N ALA A 165 -7.75 5.04 1.33
CA ALA A 165 -8.88 4.87 0.46
C ALA A 165 -10.05 4.14 1.15
N VAL A 166 -11.26 4.40 0.67
CA VAL A 166 -12.44 3.63 1.08
C VAL A 166 -12.26 2.14 0.74
N ARG A 167 -12.77 1.24 1.58
CA ARG A 167 -12.73 -0.20 1.28
C ARG A 167 -13.77 -0.52 0.21
N VAL A 168 -13.42 -1.43 -0.71
CA VAL A 168 -14.38 -2.06 -1.62
C VAL A 168 -14.38 -3.55 -1.28
N PRO A 169 -15.22 -4.01 -0.32
CA PRO A 169 -15.21 -5.40 0.15
C PRO A 169 -15.39 -6.42 -0.97
N ALA A 170 -16.14 -6.07 -2.01
CA ALA A 170 -16.40 -6.91 -3.16
C ALA A 170 -15.13 -7.28 -3.98
N LEU A 171 -14.02 -6.55 -3.82
CA LEU A 171 -12.73 -6.93 -4.42
C LEU A 171 -12.09 -8.17 -3.78
N LEU A 172 -12.42 -8.48 -2.52
CA LEU A 172 -11.82 -9.64 -1.82
C LEU A 172 -12.16 -10.97 -2.51
N PRO A 173 -13.45 -11.33 -2.72
CA PRO A 173 -13.78 -12.56 -3.45
C PRO A 173 -13.34 -12.54 -4.92
N ARG A 174 -13.14 -11.34 -5.49
CA ARG A 174 -12.70 -11.11 -6.88
C ARG A 174 -11.18 -11.05 -7.07
N SER A 175 -10.38 -11.37 -6.04
CA SER A 175 -8.91 -11.25 -6.12
C SER A 175 -8.30 -12.10 -7.25
N ARG A 176 -8.91 -13.25 -7.57
CA ARG A 176 -8.49 -14.11 -8.69
C ARG A 176 -8.78 -13.46 -10.05
N ASP A 177 -9.90 -12.76 -10.17
CA ASP A 177 -10.32 -12.10 -11.42
C ASP A 177 -9.37 -10.95 -11.83
N LEU A 178 -8.60 -10.43 -10.86
CA LEU A 178 -7.58 -9.40 -11.07
C LEU A 178 -6.20 -9.97 -11.44
N VAL A 179 -5.97 -11.27 -11.29
CA VAL A 179 -4.68 -11.90 -11.64
C VAL A 179 -4.28 -11.65 -13.09
N PRO A 180 -5.17 -11.74 -14.11
CA PRO A 180 -4.80 -11.41 -15.49
C PRO A 180 -4.29 -9.97 -15.68
N VAL A 181 -4.83 -9.00 -14.93
CA VAL A 181 -4.34 -7.61 -14.93
C VAL A 181 -2.93 -7.54 -14.34
N LEU A 182 -2.70 -8.19 -13.19
CA LEU A 182 -1.38 -8.24 -12.56
C LEU A 182 -0.36 -8.99 -13.40
N ASP A 183 -0.77 -10.07 -14.07
CA ASP A 183 0.06 -10.84 -14.99
C ASP A 183 0.57 -9.95 -16.11
N ARG A 184 -0.31 -9.14 -16.71
CA ARG A 184 0.08 -8.23 -17.78
C ARG A 184 1.11 -7.19 -17.32
N LEU A 185 0.97 -6.69 -16.09
CA LEU A 185 1.75 -5.57 -15.57
C LEU A 185 3.01 -6.00 -14.77
N ARG A 186 3.22 -7.30 -14.53
CA ARG A 186 4.34 -7.79 -13.69
C ARG A 186 5.73 -7.43 -14.23
N ASP A 187 5.84 -7.27 -15.56
CA ASP A 187 7.07 -6.96 -16.29
C ASP A 187 7.06 -5.56 -16.90
N ASP A 188 6.14 -4.70 -16.48
CA ASP A 188 6.01 -3.35 -16.98
C ASP A 188 7.36 -2.63 -16.98
N GLU A 189 7.66 -1.82 -17.98
CA GLU A 189 8.89 -1.03 -18.06
C GLU A 189 9.00 -0.01 -16.91
N SER A 190 7.86 0.46 -16.41
CA SER A 190 7.78 1.42 -15.32
C SER A 190 7.97 0.77 -13.95
N GLU A 191 8.94 1.25 -13.17
CA GLU A 191 9.06 0.87 -11.76
C GLU A 191 7.82 1.26 -10.95
N TYR A 192 7.20 2.39 -11.29
CA TYR A 192 5.99 2.88 -10.64
C TYR A 192 4.83 1.89 -10.77
N VAL A 193 4.63 1.32 -11.96
CA VAL A 193 3.65 0.25 -12.20
C VAL A 193 4.04 -1.04 -11.48
N ARG A 194 5.28 -1.54 -11.65
CA ARG A 194 5.75 -2.79 -11.01
C ARG A 194 5.62 -2.76 -9.49
N ARG A 195 5.88 -1.60 -8.87
CA ARG A 195 5.72 -1.42 -7.43
C ARG A 195 4.26 -1.52 -7.00
N SER A 196 3.33 -0.99 -7.80
CA SER A 196 1.90 -1.17 -7.57
C SER A 196 1.50 -2.64 -7.64
N VAL A 197 1.93 -3.36 -8.68
CA VAL A 197 1.65 -4.81 -8.84
C VAL A 197 2.13 -5.59 -7.62
N ALA A 198 3.37 -5.36 -7.19
CA ALA A 198 3.92 -6.03 -6.03
C ALA A 198 3.22 -5.64 -4.71
N ASN A 199 2.72 -4.40 -4.59
CA ASN A 199 1.91 -4.00 -3.43
C ASN A 199 0.51 -4.61 -3.46
N HIS A 200 -0.11 -4.72 -4.65
CA HIS A 200 -1.39 -5.36 -4.84
C HIS A 200 -1.32 -6.82 -4.43
N LEU A 201 -0.37 -7.58 -4.98
CA LEU A 201 -0.23 -9.00 -4.65
C LEU A 201 0.12 -9.21 -3.16
N ASN A 202 0.94 -8.34 -2.57
CA ASN A 202 1.16 -8.38 -1.12
C ASN A 202 -0.11 -8.08 -0.31
N ASP A 203 -0.98 -7.19 -0.78
CA ASP A 203 -2.24 -6.92 -0.10
C ASP A 203 -3.20 -8.13 -0.17
N VAL A 204 -3.22 -8.86 -1.28
CA VAL A 204 -3.97 -10.13 -1.42
C VAL A 204 -3.49 -11.17 -0.40
N SER A 205 -2.19 -11.19 -0.09
CA SER A 205 -1.61 -12.15 0.90
C SER A 205 -2.18 -12.04 2.32
N ARG A 206 -2.96 -11.00 2.60
CA ARG A 206 -3.63 -10.82 3.89
C ARG A 206 -4.85 -11.73 4.05
N HIS A 207 -5.50 -12.11 2.95
CA HIS A 207 -6.72 -12.92 2.96
C HIS A 207 -6.63 -14.18 2.07
N ASP A 208 -5.80 -14.18 1.03
CA ASP A 208 -5.58 -15.33 0.15
C ASP A 208 -4.06 -15.54 -0.07
N PRO A 209 -3.35 -16.10 0.93
CA PRO A 209 -1.91 -16.34 0.83
C PRO A 209 -1.57 -17.40 -0.24
N ASP A 210 -2.42 -18.41 -0.42
CA ASP A 210 -2.19 -19.52 -1.34
C ASP A 210 -2.19 -19.03 -2.80
N LEU A 211 -3.14 -18.18 -3.18
CA LEU A 211 -3.17 -17.54 -4.50
C LEU A 211 -1.88 -16.74 -4.77
N VAL A 212 -1.39 -16.01 -3.76
CA VAL A 212 -0.17 -15.22 -3.91
C VAL A 212 1.05 -16.10 -4.14
N VAL A 213 1.16 -17.21 -3.40
CA VAL A 213 2.24 -18.19 -3.59
C VAL A 213 2.13 -18.86 -4.97
N GLU A 214 0.93 -19.23 -5.40
CA GLU A 214 0.67 -19.80 -6.73
C GLU A 214 1.15 -18.86 -7.85
N VAL A 215 0.70 -17.60 -7.83
CA VAL A 215 1.08 -16.58 -8.82
C VAL A 215 2.59 -16.33 -8.79
N ALA A 216 3.18 -16.19 -7.59
CA ALA A 216 4.61 -15.95 -7.44
C ALA A 216 5.45 -17.13 -7.95
N ARG A 217 5.02 -18.38 -7.69
CA ARG A 217 5.69 -19.58 -8.20
C ARG A 217 5.64 -19.62 -9.73
N ARG A 218 4.49 -19.33 -10.33
CA ARG A 218 4.32 -19.24 -11.78
C ARG A 218 5.24 -18.17 -12.39
N TRP A 219 5.30 -16.98 -11.79
CA TRP A 219 6.15 -15.89 -12.28
C TRP A 219 7.65 -16.19 -12.19
N SER A 220 8.07 -16.92 -11.14
CA SER A 220 9.47 -17.32 -10.93
C SER A 220 9.91 -18.53 -11.76
N ALA A 221 8.98 -19.28 -12.35
CA ALA A 221 9.30 -20.47 -13.15
C ALA A 221 9.88 -20.14 -14.54
N ASP A 222 9.67 -18.92 -15.03
CA ASP A 222 10.20 -18.44 -16.31
C ASP A 222 11.64 -17.95 -16.13
N VAL A 223 12.59 -18.75 -16.61
CA VAL A 223 14.04 -18.49 -16.48
C VAL A 223 14.54 -17.33 -17.34
N ASP A 224 13.81 -16.98 -18.40
CA ASP A 224 14.15 -15.90 -19.33
C ASP A 224 13.50 -14.56 -18.93
N ALA A 225 12.81 -14.55 -17.78
CA ALA A 225 12.17 -13.35 -17.24
C ALA A 225 13.18 -12.21 -16.98
N PRO A 226 12.77 -10.95 -17.21
CA PRO A 226 13.57 -9.80 -16.79
C PRO A 226 13.90 -9.85 -15.28
N ARG A 227 15.11 -9.40 -14.91
CA ARG A 227 15.54 -9.35 -13.49
C ARG A 227 14.59 -8.56 -12.59
N THR A 228 13.84 -7.62 -13.16
CA THR A 228 12.82 -6.84 -12.47
C THR A 228 11.67 -7.71 -11.96
N ARG A 229 11.32 -8.82 -12.62
CA ARG A 229 10.28 -9.76 -12.17
C ARG A 229 10.63 -10.40 -10.83
N ALA A 230 11.89 -10.79 -10.64
CA ALA A 230 12.36 -11.32 -9.36
C ALA A 230 12.22 -10.29 -8.22
N TRP A 231 12.38 -9.00 -8.50
CA TRP A 231 12.09 -7.94 -7.53
C TRP A 231 10.60 -7.84 -7.22
N VAL A 232 9.73 -7.89 -8.23
CA VAL A 232 8.26 -7.87 -8.05
C VAL A 232 7.80 -9.03 -7.16
N VAL A 233 8.27 -10.24 -7.45
CA VAL A 233 7.95 -11.45 -6.65
C VAL A 233 8.44 -11.29 -5.20
N ARG A 234 9.71 -10.91 -5.00
CA ARG A 234 10.27 -10.71 -3.66
C ARG A 234 9.50 -9.66 -2.87
N HIS A 235 9.16 -8.55 -3.52
CA HIS A 235 8.41 -7.47 -2.87
C HIS A 235 6.98 -7.92 -2.57
N ALA A 236 6.30 -8.64 -3.46
CA ALA A 236 4.96 -9.19 -3.23
C ALA A 236 4.91 -10.17 -2.05
N LEU A 237 5.91 -11.05 -1.92
CA LEU A 237 5.96 -12.09 -0.88
C LEU A 237 6.44 -11.57 0.49
N ARG A 238 6.87 -10.32 0.60
CA ARG A 238 7.55 -9.79 1.80
C ARG A 238 6.79 -10.01 3.12
N SER A 239 5.45 -9.97 3.10
CA SER A 239 4.64 -10.17 4.30
C SER A 239 4.52 -11.65 4.66
N LEU A 240 4.37 -12.53 3.66
CA LEU A 240 4.37 -13.98 3.85
C LEU A 240 5.71 -14.50 4.36
N VAL A 241 6.82 -14.02 3.79
CA VAL A 241 8.17 -14.35 4.26
C VAL A 241 8.35 -13.93 5.72
N LYS A 242 7.88 -12.74 6.11
CA LYS A 242 7.92 -12.32 7.53
C LYS A 242 7.06 -13.22 8.42
N LYS A 243 5.92 -13.69 7.93
CA LYS A 243 5.06 -14.65 8.65
C LYS A 243 5.64 -16.06 8.71
N GLY A 244 6.70 -16.35 7.95
CA GLY A 244 7.28 -17.68 7.89
C GLY A 244 6.53 -18.64 6.98
N ASP A 245 5.82 -18.12 5.97
CA ASP A 245 5.06 -18.94 5.03
C ASP A 245 6.00 -19.87 4.22
N PRO A 246 5.84 -21.20 4.28
CA PRO A 246 6.75 -22.14 3.62
C PRO A 246 6.76 -22.00 2.10
N GLY A 247 5.61 -21.76 1.48
CA GLY A 247 5.50 -21.63 0.03
C GLY A 247 6.19 -20.36 -0.48
N ALA A 248 6.00 -19.23 0.22
CA ALA A 248 6.68 -17.98 -0.11
C ALA A 248 8.20 -18.06 0.09
N LEU A 249 8.65 -18.74 1.15
CA LEU A 249 10.06 -18.99 1.40
C LEU A 249 10.68 -19.85 0.29
N GLU A 250 10.01 -20.94 -0.09
CA GLU A 250 10.44 -21.84 -1.15
C GLU A 250 10.57 -21.10 -2.50
N VAL A 251 9.58 -20.29 -2.89
CA VAL A 251 9.61 -19.49 -4.13
C VAL A 251 10.83 -18.56 -4.19
N LEU A 252 11.34 -18.09 -3.05
CA LEU A 252 12.53 -17.24 -2.97
C LEU A 252 13.84 -18.02 -2.77
N GLY A 253 13.78 -19.36 -2.83
CA GLY A 253 14.93 -20.25 -2.69
C GLY A 253 15.35 -20.49 -1.23
N PHE A 254 14.43 -20.34 -0.28
CA PHE A 254 14.63 -20.71 1.12
C PHE A 254 13.88 -22.01 1.39
N ARG A 255 14.57 -23.14 1.20
CA ARG A 255 13.98 -24.47 1.42
C ARG A 255 13.85 -24.75 2.92
N PRO A 256 12.94 -25.65 3.32
CA PRO A 256 12.96 -26.20 4.66
C PRO A 256 14.30 -26.90 4.92
N HIS A 257 14.97 -26.54 6.02
CA HIS A 257 16.21 -27.19 6.46
C HIS A 257 16.09 -27.53 7.95
N ALA A 258 16.73 -28.61 8.39
CA ALA A 258 16.88 -28.92 9.80
C ALA A 258 17.80 -27.90 10.45
N VAL A 259 17.25 -27.03 11.29
CA VAL A 259 18.02 -25.98 11.99
C VAL A 259 17.68 -25.96 13.48
N SER A 260 18.70 -25.84 14.31
CA SER A 260 18.55 -25.58 15.75
C SER A 260 18.75 -24.11 16.05
N LEU A 261 17.90 -23.57 16.91
CA LEU A 261 17.92 -22.18 17.36
C LEU A 261 18.12 -22.12 18.86
N SER A 262 19.12 -21.38 19.32
CA SER A 262 19.22 -21.10 20.75
C SER A 262 18.17 -20.07 21.17
N LYS A 263 17.78 -20.16 22.44
CA LYS A 263 16.93 -19.15 23.08
C LYS A 263 17.67 -17.81 23.10
N PRO A 264 17.08 -16.69 22.66
CA PRO A 264 17.78 -15.41 22.61
C PRO A 264 18.25 -14.94 24.00
N ALA A 265 19.50 -14.52 24.13
CA ALA A 265 19.95 -13.74 25.27
C ALA A 265 19.60 -12.26 25.05
N VAL A 266 19.15 -11.58 26.11
CA VAL A 266 18.66 -10.19 26.05
C VAL A 266 19.42 -9.33 27.06
N SER A 267 19.88 -8.16 26.64
CA SER A 267 20.32 -7.12 27.57
C SER A 267 19.09 -6.40 28.14
N ALA A 268 18.75 -6.67 29.40
CA ALA A 268 17.60 -6.12 30.13
C ALA A 268 18.05 -5.51 31.47
N PRO A 269 17.25 -4.61 32.10
CA PRO A 269 15.97 -4.03 31.63
C PRO A 269 16.16 -2.97 30.52
N VAL A 270 15.06 -2.58 29.85
CA VAL A 270 15.05 -1.56 28.80
C VAL A 270 14.24 -0.35 29.26
N VAL A 271 14.83 0.84 29.33
CA VAL A 271 14.12 2.10 29.61
C VAL A 271 13.82 2.83 28.30
N VAL A 272 12.60 3.35 28.12
CA VAL A 272 12.21 4.15 26.95
C VAL A 272 12.49 5.65 27.23
N PRO A 273 13.10 6.40 26.29
CA PRO A 273 13.71 5.94 25.06
C PRO A 273 15.02 5.17 25.31
N GLY A 274 15.18 4.04 24.63
CA GLY A 274 16.38 3.20 24.75
C GLY A 274 16.44 2.11 23.69
N ALA A 275 17.25 1.08 23.93
CA ALA A 275 17.37 -0.07 23.03
C ALA A 275 17.68 -1.36 23.79
N ALA A 276 17.21 -2.47 23.24
CA ALA A 276 17.56 -3.82 23.67
C ALA A 276 18.55 -4.44 22.70
N THR A 277 19.60 -5.09 23.21
CA THR A 277 20.47 -5.97 22.43
C THR A 277 20.01 -7.40 22.62
N PHE A 278 19.88 -8.14 21.51
CA PHE A 278 19.55 -9.55 21.49
C PHE A 278 20.66 -10.33 20.79
N SER A 279 20.98 -11.52 21.29
CA SER A 279 21.87 -12.46 20.60
C SER A 279 21.35 -13.88 20.65
N PHE A 280 21.59 -14.65 19.60
CA PHE A 280 21.19 -16.06 19.49
C PHE A 280 22.08 -16.77 18.47
N ASP A 281 22.08 -18.09 18.53
CA ASP A 281 22.85 -18.95 17.65
C ASP A 281 21.90 -19.72 16.73
N VAL A 282 22.33 -19.92 15.50
CA VAL A 282 21.67 -20.77 14.51
C VAL A 282 22.67 -21.83 14.10
N ARG A 283 22.24 -23.09 14.14
CA ARG A 283 23.01 -24.22 13.65
C ARG A 283 22.26 -24.89 12.50
N ASN A 284 22.98 -25.18 11.42
CA ASN A 284 22.49 -26.07 10.37
C ASN A 284 22.73 -27.51 10.81
N ASP A 285 21.66 -28.24 11.12
CA ASP A 285 21.70 -29.65 11.50
C ASP A 285 21.49 -30.59 10.30
N GLY A 286 21.33 -30.01 9.10
CA GLY A 286 21.31 -30.74 7.85
C GLY A 286 22.70 -31.21 7.42
N ASP A 287 22.69 -32.06 6.41
CA ASP A 287 23.83 -32.62 5.69
C ASP A 287 24.22 -31.80 4.45
N GLU A 288 23.42 -30.81 4.07
CA GLU A 288 23.65 -29.91 2.95
C GLU A 288 23.80 -28.44 3.39
N GLU A 289 24.30 -27.60 2.49
CA GLU A 289 24.30 -26.15 2.66
C GLU A 289 22.87 -25.60 2.75
N ALA A 290 22.62 -24.74 3.74
CA ALA A 290 21.32 -24.15 3.98
C ALA A 290 21.33 -22.63 3.78
N ARG A 291 20.45 -22.14 2.90
CA ARG A 291 20.19 -20.70 2.74
C ARG A 291 19.02 -20.28 3.63
N LEU A 292 19.27 -19.37 4.54
CA LEU A 292 18.40 -19.05 5.67
C LEU A 292 18.03 -17.56 5.69
N VAL A 293 16.74 -17.26 5.84
CA VAL A 293 16.25 -15.96 6.28
C VAL A 293 16.24 -15.94 7.79
N VAL A 294 17.06 -15.08 8.37
CA VAL A 294 17.15 -14.88 9.82
C VAL A 294 16.45 -13.58 10.17
N ASP A 295 15.42 -13.68 11.02
CA ASP A 295 14.60 -12.60 11.53
C ASP A 295 14.53 -12.69 13.06
N TYR A 296 13.96 -11.68 13.71
CA TYR A 296 13.58 -11.75 15.12
C TYR A 296 12.17 -11.19 15.33
N VAL A 297 11.49 -11.68 16.37
CA VAL A 297 10.10 -11.33 16.70
C VAL A 297 10.08 -10.69 18.07
N VAL A 298 9.65 -9.43 18.15
CA VAL A 298 9.36 -8.78 19.43
C VAL A 298 7.86 -8.89 19.71
N HIS A 299 7.52 -9.43 20.85
CA HIS A 299 6.16 -9.49 21.38
C HIS A 299 5.92 -8.28 22.27
N TYR A 300 5.27 -7.28 21.71
CA TYR A 300 4.98 -6.03 22.42
C TYR A 300 3.80 -6.17 23.35
N ARG A 301 3.96 -5.74 24.60
CA ARG A 301 2.84 -5.58 25.53
C ARG A 301 1.86 -4.53 25.01
N LYS A 302 0.58 -4.74 25.26
CA LYS A 302 -0.54 -3.85 24.91
C LYS A 302 -1.17 -3.26 26.17
N ALA A 303 -2.00 -2.23 25.98
CA ALA A 303 -2.77 -1.60 27.05
C ALA A 303 -3.56 -2.60 27.91
N ASN A 304 -4.09 -3.66 27.30
CA ASN A 304 -4.87 -4.70 27.97
C ASN A 304 -4.01 -5.82 28.60
N GLY A 305 -2.68 -5.67 28.64
CA GLY A 305 -1.76 -6.68 29.17
C GLY A 305 -1.42 -7.83 28.22
N SER A 306 -2.13 -8.01 27.10
CA SER A 306 -1.77 -9.00 26.07
C SER A 306 -0.48 -8.61 25.34
N THR A 307 0.12 -9.57 24.63
CA THR A 307 1.27 -9.31 23.75
C THR A 307 0.90 -9.48 22.28
N SER A 308 1.56 -8.72 21.39
CA SER A 308 1.42 -8.88 19.94
C SER A 308 2.77 -9.07 19.26
N PRO A 309 2.93 -10.06 18.37
CA PRO A 309 4.18 -10.27 17.66
C PRO A 309 4.41 -9.20 16.60
N LYS A 310 5.67 -8.77 16.46
CA LYS A 310 6.15 -7.99 15.33
C LYS A 310 7.48 -8.56 14.85
N VAL A 311 7.50 -9.02 13.60
CA VAL A 311 8.70 -9.56 12.96
C VAL A 311 9.54 -8.44 12.37
N PHE A 312 10.85 -8.48 12.64
CA PHE A 312 11.87 -7.57 12.14
C PHE A 312 12.90 -8.36 11.33
N LYS A 313 13.29 -7.79 10.18
CA LYS A 313 14.32 -8.37 9.33
C LYS A 313 15.67 -8.23 10.01
N LEU A 314 16.46 -9.31 10.04
CA LEU A 314 17.85 -9.27 10.48
C LEU A 314 18.80 -9.45 9.29
N THR A 315 18.82 -10.62 8.66
CA THR A 315 19.71 -10.89 7.53
C THR A 315 19.29 -12.13 6.71
N THR A 316 20.00 -12.39 5.62
CA THR A 316 20.01 -13.67 4.93
C THR A 316 21.43 -14.22 4.98
N VAL A 317 21.55 -15.52 5.24
CA VAL A 317 22.84 -16.19 5.42
C VAL A 317 22.82 -17.54 4.73
N THR A 318 24.00 -18.03 4.37
CA THR A 318 24.22 -19.41 3.95
C THR A 318 25.12 -20.08 4.97
N LEU A 319 24.70 -21.24 5.49
CA LEU A 319 25.44 -22.03 6.47
C LEU A 319 25.76 -23.41 5.88
N ALA A 320 27.01 -23.84 5.96
CA ALA A 320 27.39 -25.21 5.59
C ALA A 320 26.75 -26.24 6.54
N ALA A 321 26.74 -27.51 6.13
CA ALA A 321 26.30 -28.62 6.97
C ALA A 321 27.05 -28.64 8.31
N GLY A 322 26.33 -28.69 9.43
CA GLY A 322 26.92 -28.66 10.77
C GLY A 322 27.51 -27.31 11.21
N GLU A 323 27.43 -26.25 10.39
CA GLU A 323 27.92 -24.92 10.77
C GLU A 323 26.98 -24.26 11.80
N SER A 324 27.57 -23.64 12.82
CA SER A 324 26.86 -22.77 13.77
C SER A 324 27.33 -21.33 13.62
N ARG A 325 26.41 -20.37 13.68
CA ARG A 325 26.71 -18.94 13.61
C ARG A 325 25.90 -18.14 14.63
N SER A 326 26.56 -17.22 15.30
CA SER A 326 25.94 -16.28 16.24
C SER A 326 25.45 -15.02 15.53
N PHE A 327 24.27 -14.55 15.92
CA PHE A 327 23.64 -13.34 15.43
C PHE A 327 23.40 -12.35 16.56
N ARG A 328 23.48 -11.06 16.24
CA ARG A 328 23.21 -9.97 17.16
C ARG A 328 22.27 -8.95 16.51
N ALA A 329 21.26 -8.50 17.25
CA ALA A 329 20.35 -7.45 16.84
C ALA A 329 20.26 -6.36 17.92
N VAL A 330 20.15 -5.10 17.50
CA VAL A 330 19.85 -3.98 18.39
C VAL A 330 18.48 -3.43 18.00
N HIS A 331 17.55 -3.41 18.95
CA HIS A 331 16.18 -2.98 18.72
C HIS A 331 15.86 -1.72 19.51
N ALA A 332 15.58 -0.62 18.81
CA ALA A 332 15.27 0.66 19.42
C ALA A 332 13.83 0.70 19.96
N PHE A 333 13.70 1.02 21.23
CA PHE A 333 12.45 1.37 21.92
C PHE A 333 12.39 2.89 22.04
N ARG A 334 11.97 3.54 20.96
CA ARG A 334 11.73 4.99 20.93
C ARG A 334 10.25 5.30 20.75
N PRO A 335 9.73 6.42 21.26
CA PRO A 335 8.39 6.89 20.94
C PRO A 335 8.20 7.00 19.43
N LEU A 336 7.10 6.43 18.93
CA LEU A 336 6.70 6.50 17.52
C LEU A 336 5.24 6.95 17.44
N THR A 337 4.89 7.77 16.46
CA THR A 337 3.49 8.15 16.18
C THR A 337 2.61 6.95 15.83
N THR A 338 3.22 5.85 15.36
CA THR A 338 2.54 4.62 14.95
C THR A 338 2.58 3.50 15.99
N ARG A 339 3.26 3.70 17.13
CA ARG A 339 3.40 2.69 18.18
C ARG A 339 3.61 3.32 19.56
N THR A 340 2.62 3.14 20.41
CA THR A 340 2.72 3.35 21.85
C THR A 340 3.39 2.14 22.50
N HIS A 341 4.38 2.40 23.36
CA HIS A 341 4.99 1.38 24.23
C HIS A 341 4.25 1.36 25.58
N TYR A 342 4.20 0.20 26.22
CA TYR A 342 3.57 0.01 27.52
C TYR A 342 4.61 -0.60 28.46
N ALA A 343 4.66 -0.16 29.72
CA ALA A 343 5.58 -0.74 30.69
C ALA A 343 5.23 -2.22 31.00
N GLY A 344 6.24 -3.01 31.37
CA GLY A 344 6.13 -4.39 31.82
C GLY A 344 6.72 -5.42 30.86
N GLU A 345 6.44 -6.69 31.12
CA GLU A 345 7.05 -7.81 30.41
C GLU A 345 6.73 -7.80 28.90
N HIS A 346 7.80 -7.86 28.11
CA HIS A 346 7.84 -8.14 26.68
C HIS A 346 8.56 -9.46 26.45
N SER A 347 8.54 -9.99 25.23
CA SER A 347 9.42 -11.12 24.90
C SER A 347 9.99 -11.04 23.50
N VAL A 348 11.08 -11.75 23.27
CA VAL A 348 11.75 -11.85 21.97
C VAL A 348 11.98 -13.32 21.58
N GLN A 349 11.82 -13.61 20.29
CA GLN A 349 12.19 -14.88 19.66
C GLN A 349 13.11 -14.63 18.48
N SER A 350 14.04 -15.54 18.21
CA SER A 350 14.65 -15.65 16.88
C SER A 350 13.70 -16.41 15.95
N GLN A 351 13.75 -16.09 14.65
CA GLN A 351 12.97 -16.78 13.63
C GLN A 351 13.86 -17.08 12.42
N VAL A 352 13.95 -18.34 12.00
CA VAL A 352 14.74 -18.79 10.84
C VAL A 352 13.86 -19.61 9.91
N ASN A 353 13.75 -19.18 8.64
CA ASN A 353 12.85 -19.78 7.64
C ASN A 353 11.44 -20.05 8.19
N GLY A 354 10.93 -19.13 9.04
CA GLY A 354 9.61 -19.24 9.66
C GLY A 354 9.56 -20.02 10.97
N VAL A 355 10.55 -20.86 11.27
CA VAL A 355 10.66 -21.58 12.54
C VAL A 355 11.13 -20.64 13.64
N ARG A 356 10.50 -20.70 14.82
CA ARG A 356 10.81 -19.82 15.96
C ARG A 356 11.49 -20.59 17.08
N SER A 357 12.42 -19.94 17.78
CA SER A 357 12.97 -20.42 19.05
C SER A 357 12.00 -20.23 20.21
N GLU A 358 12.36 -20.73 21.40
CA GLU A 358 11.70 -20.34 22.64
C GLU A 358 11.78 -18.82 22.87
N ALA A 359 10.73 -18.27 23.48
CA ALA A 359 10.68 -16.85 23.81
C ALA A 359 11.50 -16.52 25.06
N THR A 360 12.22 -15.40 25.00
CA THR A 360 12.91 -14.82 26.16
C THR A 360 12.16 -13.59 26.65
N PRO A 361 11.63 -13.60 27.89
CA PRO A 361 11.00 -12.42 28.47
C PRO A 361 12.05 -11.35 28.84
N PHE A 362 11.63 -10.09 28.82
CA PHE A 362 12.40 -8.96 29.32
C PHE A 362 11.47 -7.80 29.70
N ASP A 363 11.86 -7.00 30.69
CA ASP A 363 11.07 -5.86 31.14
C ASP A 363 11.38 -4.57 30.37
N VAL A 364 10.32 -3.82 30.07
CA VAL A 364 10.37 -2.48 29.50
C VAL A 364 9.81 -1.46 30.49
N GLU A 365 10.54 -0.40 30.74
CA GLU A 365 10.19 0.76 31.55
C GLU A 365 9.97 1.99 30.63
N LEU A 366 9.10 2.92 31.01
CA LEU A 366 8.65 4.03 30.16
C LEU A 366 9.33 5.38 30.43
#